data_AF-A0AAX2JA78-F1
#
_entry.id   AF-A0AAX2JA78-F1
#
_cell.length_a   1.000
_cell.length_b   1.000
_cell.length_c   1.000
_cell.angle_alpha   90.00
_cell.angle_beta   90.00
_cell.angle_gamma   90.00
#
_symmetry.space_group_name_H-M   'P 1'
#
loop_
_entity.id
_entity.type
_entity.pdbx_description
1 polymer ?
#
loop_
_entity_poly.entity_id
_entity_poly.type
_entity_poly.pdbx_seq_one_letter_code
_entity_poly.pdbx_strand_id
1 'polypeptide(L)'
;MKLWLEFENMETKEAKFANTFDRFQGFIQNLTSDGHTWKKFSATKEMVLKRMSPIVEYAPQLFHEFVMPEVQKYIDKGIIKE
;
A
#
# COMPACT_ATOMS: atom_id res chain seq x y z
N MET A 1 -10.18 12.68 20.27
CA MET A 1 -9.39 13.31 19.18
C MET A 1 -7.89 13.02 19.25
N LYS A 2 -7.26 12.96 20.43
CA LYS A 2 -5.79 12.75 20.54
C LYS A 2 -5.27 11.52 19.78
N LEU A 3 -5.87 10.34 19.98
CA LEU A 3 -5.45 9.11 19.29
C LEU A 3 -5.65 9.15 17.77
N TRP A 4 -6.69 9.83 17.29
CA TRP A 4 -6.92 9.99 15.86
C TRP A 4 -5.83 10.85 15.22
N LEU A 5 -5.50 12.01 15.83
CA LEU A 5 -4.42 12.87 15.37
C LEU A 5 -3.07 12.15 15.42
N GLU A 6 -2.80 11.40 16.49
CA GLU A 6 -1.59 10.59 16.63
C GLU A 6 -1.45 9.57 15.48
N PHE A 7 -2.55 8.91 15.10
CA PHE A 7 -2.62 7.98 13.99
C PHE A 7 -2.39 8.66 12.63
N GLU A 8 -3.10 9.75 12.35
CA GLU A 8 -2.98 10.50 11.07
C GLU A 8 -1.59 11.09 10.90
N ASN A 9 -1.01 11.63 11.97
CA ASN A 9 0.33 12.20 11.97
C ASN A 9 1.44 11.15 12.09
N MET A 10 1.09 9.88 12.33
CA MET A 10 2.03 8.76 12.49
C MET A 10 3.12 9.04 13.55
N GLU A 11 2.72 9.61 14.69
CA GLU A 11 3.65 10.14 15.71
C GLU A 11 4.36 9.03 16.50
N THR A 12 3.61 8.00 16.93
CA THR A 12 4.11 6.92 17.78
C THR A 12 4.43 5.65 16.99
N LYS A 13 5.08 4.67 17.64
CA LYS A 13 5.36 3.37 17.02
C LYS A 13 4.07 2.62 16.72
N GLU A 14 3.10 2.72 17.61
CA GLU A 14 1.77 2.13 17.50
C GLU A 14 1.00 2.75 16.33
N ALA A 15 1.03 4.08 16.21
CA ALA A 15 0.41 4.80 15.09
C ALA A 15 1.02 4.41 13.74
N LYS A 16 2.36 4.33 13.66
CA LYS A 16 3.08 3.88 12.45
C LYS A 16 2.70 2.46 12.07
N PHE A 17 2.72 1.53 13.04
CA PHE A 17 2.30 0.15 12.83
C PHE A 17 0.86 0.06 12.32
N ALA A 18 -0.08 0.77 12.97
CA ALA A 18 -1.48 0.77 12.57
C ALA A 18 -1.66 1.32 11.15
N ASN A 19 -0.98 2.42 10.80
CA ASN A 19 -1.07 3.02 9.47
C ASN A 19 -0.48 2.09 8.39
N THR A 20 0.64 1.42 8.67
CA THR A 20 1.23 0.41 7.80
C THR A 20 0.22 -0.68 7.44
N PHE A 21 -0.50 -1.22 8.42
CA PHE A 21 -1.51 -2.26 8.16
C PHE A 21 -2.81 -1.73 7.56
N ASP A 22 -3.20 -0.48 7.84
CA ASP A 22 -4.30 0.19 7.12
C ASP A 22 -4.01 0.26 5.61
N ARG A 23 -2.79 0.66 5.23
CA ARG A 23 -2.38 0.67 3.82
C ARG A 23 -2.31 -0.73 3.23
N PHE A 24 -1.77 -1.68 3.99
CA PHE A 24 -1.63 -3.05 3.54
C PHE A 24 -2.99 -3.72 3.29
N GLN A 25 -3.99 -3.42 4.10
CA GLN A 25 -5.34 -3.94 3.95
C GLN A 25 -5.94 -3.57 2.57
N GLY A 26 -5.84 -2.30 2.17
CA GLY A 26 -6.33 -1.86 0.85
C GLY A 26 -5.54 -2.45 -0.33
N PHE A 27 -4.27 -2.78 -0.11
CA PHE A 27 -3.45 -3.51 -1.08
C PHE A 27 -3.95 -4.96 -1.26
N ILE A 28 -4.16 -5.70 -0.17
CA ILE A 28 -4.71 -7.06 -0.20
C ILE A 28 -6.10 -7.09 -0.86
N GLN A 29 -6.94 -6.09 -0.61
CA GLN A 29 -8.24 -5.98 -1.29
C GLN A 29 -8.09 -5.85 -2.81
N ASN A 30 -7.08 -5.14 -3.30
CA ASN A 30 -6.80 -5.10 -4.74
C ASN A 30 -6.37 -6.47 -5.25
N LEU A 31 -5.45 -7.16 -4.57
CA LEU A 31 -5.01 -8.49 -4.98
C LEU A 31 -6.16 -9.50 -5.05
N THR A 32 -6.98 -9.56 -4.00
CA THR A 32 -8.13 -10.48 -3.90
C THR A 32 -9.25 -10.19 -4.90
N SER A 33 -9.30 -8.97 -5.45
CA SER A 33 -10.25 -8.56 -6.50
C SER A 33 -9.62 -8.50 -7.89
N ASP A 34 -8.45 -9.13 -8.08
CA ASP A 34 -7.65 -9.08 -9.31
C ASP A 34 -7.47 -7.65 -9.87
N GLY A 35 -7.10 -6.74 -8.99
CA GLY A 35 -6.81 -5.35 -9.30
C GLY A 35 -8.04 -4.53 -9.71
N HIS A 36 -9.24 -4.86 -9.22
CA HIS A 36 -10.48 -4.17 -9.59
C HIS A 36 -10.36 -2.63 -9.49
N THR A 37 -9.89 -2.12 -8.36
CA THR A 37 -9.76 -0.67 -8.13
C THR A 37 -8.64 -0.07 -9.00
N TRP A 38 -7.51 -0.77 -9.15
CA TRP A 38 -6.44 -0.33 -10.06
C TRP A 38 -6.90 -0.21 -11.51
N LYS A 39 -7.65 -1.20 -12.03
CA LYS A 39 -8.27 -1.16 -13.36
C LYS A 39 -9.23 0.02 -13.47
N LYS A 40 -10.16 0.13 -12.51
CA LYS A 40 -11.22 1.15 -12.50
C LYS A 40 -10.68 2.58 -12.54
N PHE A 41 -9.59 2.84 -11.82
CA PHE A 41 -9.03 4.19 -11.68
C PHE A 41 -7.72 4.40 -12.44
N SER A 42 -7.35 3.49 -13.34
CA SER A 42 -6.09 3.57 -14.11
C SER A 42 -4.88 3.86 -13.23
N ALA A 43 -4.70 3.08 -12.17
CA ALA A 43 -3.62 3.32 -11.22
C ALA A 43 -2.24 3.22 -11.89
N THR A 44 -1.35 4.16 -11.55
CA THR A 44 0.06 4.13 -11.94
C THR A 44 0.91 3.52 -10.83
N LYS A 45 2.12 3.06 -11.19
CA LYS A 45 3.12 2.57 -10.25
C LYS A 45 3.41 3.63 -9.19
N GLU A 46 3.58 4.88 -9.59
CA GLU A 46 3.79 5.99 -8.67
C GLU A 46 2.65 6.13 -7.64
N MET A 47 1.38 6.07 -8.09
CA MET A 47 0.23 6.15 -7.19
C MET A 47 0.21 5.00 -6.18
N VAL A 48 0.52 3.78 -6.63
CA VAL A 48 0.56 2.59 -5.76
C VAL A 48 1.69 2.72 -4.75
N LEU A 49 2.91 3.04 -5.20
CA LEU A 49 4.08 3.18 -4.33
C LEU A 49 3.91 4.32 -3.31
N LYS A 50 3.35 5.45 -3.73
CA LYS A 50 3.03 6.56 -2.82
C LYS A 50 2.08 6.13 -1.71
N ARG A 51 1.06 5.34 -2.03
CA ARG A 51 0.12 4.83 -1.01
C ARG A 51 0.75 3.77 -0.10
N MET A 52 1.77 3.06 -0.58
CA MET A 52 2.53 2.07 0.18
C MET A 52 3.67 2.67 1.01
N SER A 53 3.86 4.01 1.03
CA SER A 53 5.00 4.64 1.73
C SER A 53 5.15 4.21 3.20
N PRO A 54 4.07 4.01 4.00
CA PRO A 54 4.22 3.51 5.37
C PRO A 54 4.78 2.08 5.44
N ILE A 55 4.51 1.24 4.46
CA ILE A 55 5.05 -0.12 4.39
C ILE A 55 6.52 -0.08 3.98
N VAL A 56 6.89 0.82 3.05
CA VAL A 56 8.29 1.03 2.66
C VAL A 56 9.14 1.46 3.87
N GLU A 57 8.63 2.41 4.66
CA GLU A 57 9.40 2.99 5.76
C GLU A 57 9.42 2.09 7.01
N TYR A 58 8.28 1.50 7.38
CA TYR A 58 8.13 0.81 8.67
C TYR A 58 8.07 -0.72 8.57
N ALA A 59 7.91 -1.28 7.37
CA ALA A 59 7.92 -2.73 7.13
C ALA A 59 8.67 -3.08 5.81
N PRO A 60 9.94 -2.68 5.66
CA PRO A 60 10.67 -2.82 4.40
C PRO A 60 10.80 -4.27 3.91
N GLN A 61 10.92 -5.25 4.82
CA GLN A 61 10.93 -6.67 4.44
C GLN A 61 9.62 -7.09 3.77
N LEU A 62 8.48 -6.73 4.35
CA LEU A 62 7.16 -6.97 3.74
C LEU A 62 7.04 -6.29 2.37
N PHE A 63 7.58 -5.08 2.25
CA PHE A 63 7.58 -4.36 0.98
C PHE A 63 8.35 -5.12 -0.11
N HIS A 64 9.61 -5.51 0.18
CA HIS A 64 10.49 -6.13 -0.80
C HIS A 64 10.12 -7.58 -1.12
N GLU A 65 9.70 -8.36 -0.11
CA GLU A 65 9.45 -9.79 -0.28
C GLU A 65 8.04 -10.10 -0.77
N PHE A 66 7.08 -9.20 -0.57
CA PHE A 66 5.68 -9.45 -0.93
C PHE A 66 5.06 -8.33 -1.77
N VAL A 67 5.06 -7.08 -1.29
CA VAL A 67 4.32 -6.00 -1.98
C VAL A 67 4.88 -5.73 -3.37
N MET A 68 6.19 -5.55 -3.51
CA MET A 68 6.81 -5.25 -4.80
C MET A 68 6.70 -6.38 -5.83
N PRO A 69 6.96 -7.66 -5.48
CA PRO A 69 6.69 -8.77 -6.38
C PRO A 69 5.25 -8.83 -6.86
N GLU A 70 4.28 -8.60 -5.96
CA GLU A 70 2.86 -8.56 -6.34
C GLU A 70 2.57 -7.36 -7.25
N VAL A 71 3.03 -6.14 -6.91
CA VAL A 71 2.88 -4.95 -7.78
C VAL A 71 3.45 -5.21 -9.18
N GLN A 72 4.62 -5.83 -9.27
CA GLN A 72 5.26 -6.15 -10.55
C GLN A 72 4.38 -7.06 -11.40
N LYS A 73 3.75 -8.10 -10.83
CA LYS A 73 2.80 -8.96 -11.56
C LYS A 73 1.67 -8.16 -12.20
N TYR A 74 1.17 -7.12 -11.55
CA TYR A 74 0.10 -6.28 -12.09
C TYR A 74 0.59 -5.23 -13.09
N ILE A 75 1.86 -4.83 -13.01
CA ILE A 75 2.53 -4.05 -14.07
C ILE A 75 2.67 -4.92 -15.32
N ASP A 76 3.17 -6.15 -15.18
CA ASP A 76 3.37 -7.08 -16.30
C ASP A 76 2.04 -7.45 -16.98
N LYS A 77 0.94 -7.50 -16.21
CA LYS A 77 -0.43 -7.67 -16.73
C LYS A 77 -0.99 -6.41 -17.41
N GLY A 78 -0.29 -5.28 -17.38
CA GLY A 78 -0.75 -3.98 -17.88
C GLY A 78 -1.90 -3.35 -17.08
N ILE A 79 -2.15 -3.83 -15.86
CA ILE A 79 -3.20 -3.32 -14.97
C ILE A 79 -2.72 -2.07 -14.24
N ILE A 80 -1.51 -2.12 -13.69
CA ILE A 80 -0.83 -0.95 -13.15
C ILE A 80 0.03 -0.38 -14.28
N LYS A 81 -0.14 0.91 -14.56
CA LYS A 81 0.64 1.61 -15.59
C LYS A 81 1.99 2.03 -15.01
N GLU A 82 3.05 2.02 -15.81
CA GLU A 82 4.33 2.63 -15.41
C GLU A 82 4.20 4.15 -15.22
#